data_AF-A0A099KPE0-F1
#
_entry.id   AF-A0A099KPE0-F1
#
_cell.length_a   1.000
_cell.length_b   1.000
_cell.length_c   1.000
_cell.angle_alpha   90.00
_cell.angle_beta   90.00
_cell.angle_gamma   90.00
#
_symmetry.space_group_name_H-M   'P 1'
#
loop_
_entity.id
_entity.type
_entity.pdbx_description
1 polymer ?
#
loop_
_entity_poly.entity_id
_entity_poly.type
_entity_poly.pdbx_seq_one_letter_code
_entity_poly.pdbx_strand_id
1 'polypeptide(L)'
;MHLNNERLLASLTLKQQLNQEELHHLNTCPDCLTEHEKLRSLKISAEHYQLMTPPTQVWHEMKANLPKIRQKNTSAKAFATSLAASLFLTATCWLMWSNYTLQNQLEQVLIVPSAVEMQLVNNDILTFQQTQLLSRIHLLDLQLMKMTTPQNKLALLQQRKKLIRQMRETNRRAKQQGEGYEYSI
;
A
#
# COMPACT_ATOMS: atom_id res chain seq x y z
N MET A 1 4.75 28.37 32.91
CA MET A 1 5.50 27.87 31.72
C MET A 1 6.95 27.87 32.13
N HIS A 2 7.63 26.72 32.17
CA HIS A 2 9.02 26.59 32.63
C HIS A 2 9.93 26.28 31.44
N LEU A 3 11.21 26.67 31.56
CA LEU A 3 12.24 26.25 30.63
C LEU A 3 12.46 24.73 30.73
N ASN A 4 12.49 24.05 29.59
CA ASN A 4 12.81 22.62 29.55
C ASN A 4 14.26 22.39 30.00
N ASN A 5 14.48 21.38 30.84
CA ASN A 5 15.79 21.00 31.34
C ASN A 5 16.80 20.71 30.19
N GLU A 6 16.34 20.12 29.10
CA GLU A 6 17.17 19.90 27.90
C GLU A 6 17.67 21.21 27.27
N ARG A 7 16.87 22.29 27.34
CA ARG A 7 17.28 23.61 26.83
C ARG A 7 18.33 24.27 27.72
N LEU A 8 18.22 24.11 29.05
CA LEU A 8 19.23 24.59 30.00
C LEU A 8 20.54 23.79 29.89
N LEU A 9 20.46 22.48 29.64
CA LEU A 9 21.63 21.65 29.38
C LEU A 9 22.32 22.03 28.06
N ALA A 10 21.55 22.30 26.99
CA ALA A 10 22.09 22.69 25.70
C ALA A 10 22.85 24.01 25.75
N SER A 11 22.37 25.00 26.51
CA SER A 11 23.10 26.26 26.68
C SER A 11 24.44 26.08 27.39
N LEU A 12 24.50 25.19 28.39
CA LEU A 12 25.71 24.94 29.16
C LEU A 12 26.72 24.05 28.41
N THR A 13 26.28 23.01 27.70
CA THR A 13 27.17 22.03 27.06
C THR A 13 27.54 22.39 25.62
N LEU A 14 26.58 22.86 24.83
CA LEU A 14 26.74 23.17 23.41
C LEU A 14 27.04 24.65 23.15
N LYS A 15 27.21 25.46 24.20
CA LYS A 15 27.38 26.93 24.15
C LYS A 15 26.27 27.62 23.34
N GLN A 16 25.08 27.03 23.30
CA GLN A 16 23.94 27.59 22.58
C GLN A 16 23.42 28.82 23.34
N GLN A 17 23.25 29.94 22.65
CA GLN A 17 22.72 31.16 23.27
C GLN A 17 21.23 31.00 23.56
N LEU A 18 20.80 31.37 24.77
CA LEU A 18 19.38 31.46 25.10
C LEU A 18 18.78 32.67 24.38
N ASN A 19 17.53 32.54 23.93
CA ASN A 19 16.79 33.66 23.39
C ASN A 19 16.50 34.70 24.48
N GLN A 20 16.21 35.96 24.09
CA GLN A 20 15.96 37.05 25.04
C GLN A 20 14.79 36.76 26.00
N GLU A 21 13.73 36.11 25.49
CA GLU A 21 12.56 35.72 26.29
C GLU A 21 12.91 34.62 27.32
N GLU A 22 13.74 33.66 26.92
CA GLU A 22 14.20 32.57 27.77
C GLU A 22 15.13 33.09 28.88
N LEU A 23 16.01 34.05 28.54
CA LEU A 23 16.87 34.71 29.50
C LEU A 23 16.05 35.54 30.51
N HIS A 24 15.04 36.27 30.03
CA HIS A 24 14.14 37.03 30.89
C HIS A 24 13.36 36.10 31.84
N HIS A 25 12.88 34.96 31.34
CA HIS A 25 12.21 33.95 32.16
C HIS A 25 13.15 33.32 33.19
N LEU A 26 14.38 32.98 32.82
CA LEU A 26 15.39 32.43 33.74
C LEU A 26 15.68 33.37 34.92
N ASN A 27 15.72 34.68 34.66
CA ASN A 27 15.94 35.70 35.69
C ASN A 27 14.71 35.95 36.57
N THR A 28 13.52 35.58 36.11
CA THR A 28 12.25 35.87 36.80
C THR A 28 11.72 34.64 37.56
N CYS A 29 12.04 33.42 37.09
CA CYS A 29 11.58 32.17 37.69
C CYS A 29 12.65 31.59 38.63
N PRO A 30 12.41 31.54 39.95
CA PRO A 30 13.40 31.04 40.93
C PRO A 30 13.71 29.56 40.73
N ASP A 31 12.72 28.74 40.38
CA ASP A 31 12.92 27.30 40.18
C ASP A 31 13.86 27.02 39.01
N CYS A 32 13.64 27.68 37.85
CA CYS A 32 14.51 27.54 36.68
C CYS A 32 15.94 28.05 36.95
N LEU A 33 16.09 29.10 37.76
CA LEU A 33 17.39 29.62 38.15
C LEU A 33 18.16 28.63 39.03
N THR A 34 17.48 28.01 40.01
CA THR A 34 18.11 27.01 40.89
C THR A 34 18.55 25.77 40.11
N GLU A 35 17.74 25.28 39.17
CA GLU A 35 18.10 24.16 38.32
C GLU A 35 19.28 24.49 37.40
N HIS A 36 19.30 25.69 36.81
CA HIS A 36 20.42 26.14 35.99
C HIS A 36 21.74 26.21 36.80
N GLU A 37 21.69 26.68 38.05
CA GLU A 37 22.88 26.74 38.90
C GLU A 37 23.37 25.34 39.33
N LYS A 38 22.45 24.40 39.60
CA LYS A 38 22.81 22.99 39.83
C LYS A 38 23.53 22.41 38.61
N LEU A 39 23.00 22.60 37.41
CA LEU A 39 23.62 22.11 36.18
C LEU A 39 24.99 22.76 35.92
N ARG A 40 25.12 24.06 36.22
CA ARG A 40 26.39 24.78 36.11
C ARG A 40 27.43 24.22 37.07
N SER A 41 27.08 23.97 38.33
CA SER A 41 27.99 23.40 39.32
C SER A 41 28.44 21.97 38.95
N LEU A 42 27.53 21.15 38.41
CA LEU A 42 27.85 19.83 37.88
C LEU A 42 28.82 19.90 36.71
N LYS A 43 28.61 20.85 35.78
CA LYS A 43 29.52 21.07 34.65
C LYS A 43 30.92 21.46 35.13
N ILE A 44 31.01 22.41 36.05
CA ILE A 44 32.30 22.83 36.63
C ILE A 44 32.98 21.64 37.32
N SER A 45 32.23 20.84 38.09
CA SER A 45 32.75 19.65 38.77
C SER A 45 33.24 18.59 37.78
N ALA A 46 32.53 18.39 36.67
CA ALA A 46 32.93 17.47 35.60
C ALA A 46 34.18 17.94 34.85
N GLU A 47 34.35 19.24 34.62
CA GLU A 47 35.56 19.82 34.01
C GLU A 47 36.79 19.65 34.91
N HIS A 48 36.62 19.65 36.23
CA HIS A 48 37.69 19.39 37.19
C HIS A 48 38.01 17.90 37.36
N TYR A 49 37.20 17.01 36.78
CA TYR A 49 37.46 15.58 36.83
C TYR A 49 38.60 15.24 35.87
N GLN A 50 39.77 14.95 36.42
CA GLN A 50 40.90 14.48 35.61
C GLN A 50 40.55 13.11 35.03
N LEU A 51 40.48 13.05 33.70
CA LEU A 51 40.39 11.80 32.96
C LEU A 51 41.66 10.99 33.23
N MET A 52 41.60 10.10 34.22
CA MET A 52 42.66 9.12 34.43
C MET A 52 42.71 8.22 33.21
N THR A 53 43.83 8.21 32.52
CA THR A 53 44.08 7.24 31.46
C THR A 53 44.24 5.87 32.12
N PRO A 54 43.36 4.90 31.83
CA PRO A 54 43.49 3.60 32.44
C PRO A 54 44.80 2.93 31.97
N PRO A 55 45.43 2.08 32.79
CA PRO A 55 46.65 1.37 32.43
C PRO A 55 46.47 0.56 31.15
N THR A 56 47.51 0.50 30.32
CA THR A 56 47.49 -0.22 29.02
C THR A 56 47.09 -1.68 29.16
N GLN A 57 47.41 -2.33 30.28
CA GLN A 57 47.02 -3.70 30.60
C GLN A 57 45.50 -3.91 30.60
N VAL A 58 44.73 -2.96 31.16
CA VAL A 58 43.26 -3.04 31.21
C VAL A 58 42.65 -3.00 29.81
N TRP A 59 43.23 -2.21 28.90
CA TRP A 59 42.81 -2.17 27.49
C TRP A 59 43.08 -3.49 26.77
N HIS A 60 44.20 -4.13 27.06
CA HIS A 60 44.52 -5.45 26.49
C HIS A 60 43.56 -6.53 26.99
N GLU A 61 43.23 -6.52 28.28
CA GLU A 61 42.25 -7.45 28.86
C GLU A 61 40.83 -7.22 28.31
N MET A 62 40.39 -5.96 28.19
CA MET A 62 39.11 -5.64 27.55
C MET A 62 39.08 -6.14 26.11
N LYS A 63 40.15 -5.91 25.34
CA LYS A 63 40.22 -6.36 23.94
C LYS A 63 40.23 -7.89 23.82
N ALA A 64 40.84 -8.59 24.77
CA ALA A 64 40.85 -10.05 24.82
C ALA A 64 39.46 -10.62 25.16
N ASN A 65 38.68 -9.92 25.98
CA ASN A 65 37.34 -10.32 26.41
C ASN A 65 36.20 -9.83 25.51
N LEU A 66 36.50 -9.05 24.47
CA LEU A 66 35.48 -8.69 23.48
C LEU A 66 34.97 -9.96 22.78
N PRO A 67 33.64 -10.14 22.66
CA PRO A 67 33.09 -11.26 21.95
C PRO A 67 33.59 -11.19 20.51
N LYS A 68 34.44 -12.16 20.13
CA LYS A 68 34.87 -12.32 18.74
C LYS A 68 33.61 -12.52 17.92
N ILE A 69 33.23 -11.52 17.13
CA ILE A 69 32.12 -11.60 16.19
C ILE A 69 32.47 -12.74 15.26
N ARG A 70 31.91 -13.92 15.54
CA ARG A 70 32.04 -15.08 14.65
C ARG A 70 31.34 -14.66 13.38
N GLN A 71 32.12 -14.32 12.36
CA GLN A 71 31.59 -14.17 11.01
C GLN A 71 30.87 -15.48 10.71
N LYS A 72 29.53 -15.41 10.65
CA LYS A 72 28.72 -16.54 10.22
C LYS A 72 29.18 -16.82 8.80
N ASN A 73 30.00 -17.86 8.63
CA ASN A 73 30.24 -18.47 7.34
C ASN A 73 28.87 -18.98 6.88
N THR A 74 28.15 -18.15 6.15
CA THR A 74 26.94 -18.56 5.46
C THR A 74 27.39 -19.61 4.46
N SER A 75 27.16 -20.87 4.81
CA SER A 75 27.40 -21.99 3.91
C SER A 75 26.75 -21.66 2.56
N ALA A 76 27.45 -21.91 1.45
CA ALA A 76 26.91 -21.70 0.11
C ALA A 76 25.54 -22.39 -0.08
N LYS A 77 25.27 -23.46 0.70
CA LYS A 77 23.97 -24.12 0.77
C LYS A 77 22.88 -23.23 1.37
N ALA A 78 23.18 -22.48 2.43
CA ALA A 78 22.24 -21.55 3.06
C ALA A 78 21.86 -20.40 2.10
N PHE A 79 22.84 -19.91 1.33
CA PHE A 79 22.61 -18.90 0.30
C PHE A 79 21.73 -19.44 -0.84
N ALA A 80 22.02 -20.65 -1.33
CA ALA A 80 21.21 -21.31 -2.35
C ALA A 80 19.77 -21.55 -1.87
N THR A 81 19.57 -21.97 -0.61
CA THR A 81 18.23 -22.17 -0.06
C THR A 81 17.46 -20.85 0.10
N SER A 82 18.13 -19.77 0.52
CA SER A 82 17.45 -18.46 0.62
C SER A 82 17.05 -17.93 -0.75
N LEU A 83 17.90 -18.13 -1.77
CA LEU A 83 17.59 -17.73 -3.14
C LEU A 83 16.41 -18.53 -3.69
N ALA A 84 16.42 -19.85 -3.53
CA ALA A 84 15.32 -20.71 -3.96
C ALA A 84 13.99 -20.35 -3.27
N ALA A 85 14.00 -20.11 -1.96
CA ALA A 85 12.81 -19.70 -1.23
C ALA A 85 12.27 -18.34 -1.71
N SER A 86 13.14 -17.38 -2.02
CA SER A 86 12.73 -16.07 -2.54
C SER A 86 12.03 -16.18 -3.91
N LEU A 87 12.58 -16.99 -4.81
CA LEU A 87 11.99 -17.23 -6.13
C LEU A 87 10.67 -17.99 -6.04
N PHE A 88 10.55 -18.92 -5.10
CA PHE A 88 9.30 -19.64 -4.88
C PHE A 88 8.20 -18.69 -4.38
N LEU A 89 8.50 -17.83 -3.41
CA LEU A 89 7.54 -16.86 -2.90
C LEU A 89 7.08 -15.88 -3.98
N THR A 90 8.00 -15.32 -4.76
CA THR A 90 7.63 -14.39 -5.84
C THR A 90 6.76 -15.08 -6.90
N ALA A 91 7.08 -16.33 -7.28
CA ALA A 91 6.27 -17.11 -8.21
C ALA A 91 4.86 -17.39 -7.66
N THR A 92 4.75 -17.81 -6.40
CA THR A 92 3.44 -18.08 -5.78
C THR A 92 2.58 -16.81 -5.66
N CYS A 93 3.17 -15.69 -5.24
CA CYS A 93 2.47 -14.41 -5.19
C CYS A 93 2.00 -13.97 -6.59
N TRP A 94 2.85 -14.13 -7.61
CA TRP A 94 2.49 -13.82 -8.99
C TRP A 94 1.32 -14.68 -9.48
N LEU A 95 1.37 -15.99 -9.24
CA LEU A 95 0.30 -16.91 -9.62
C LEU A 95 -1.02 -16.58 -8.90
N MET A 96 -0.95 -16.26 -7.60
CA MET A 96 -2.12 -15.87 -6.83
C MET A 96 -2.75 -14.58 -7.36
N TRP A 97 -1.93 -13.57 -7.65
CA TRP A 97 -2.38 -12.31 -8.24
C TRP A 97 -3.00 -12.50 -9.62
N SER A 98 -2.36 -13.32 -10.47
CA SER A 98 -2.86 -13.66 -11.79
C SER A 98 -4.23 -14.36 -11.72
N ASN A 99 -4.37 -15.31 -10.80
CA ASN A 99 -5.63 -16.03 -10.59
C ASN A 99 -6.73 -15.09 -10.08
N TYR A 100 -6.43 -14.25 -9.08
CA TYR A 100 -7.37 -13.26 -8.55
C TYR A 100 -7.85 -12.28 -9.63
N THR A 101 -6.93 -11.80 -10.46
CA THR A 101 -7.27 -10.91 -11.58
C THR A 101 -8.20 -11.60 -12.58
N LEU A 102 -7.93 -12.87 -12.89
CA LEU A 102 -8.77 -13.67 -13.79
C LEU A 102 -10.17 -13.89 -13.21
N GLN A 103 -10.28 -14.16 -11.91
CA GLN A 103 -11.56 -14.29 -11.20
C GLN A 103 -12.36 -12.98 -11.26
N ASN A 104 -11.72 -11.85 -10.97
CA ASN A 104 -12.37 -10.54 -11.08
C ASN A 104 -12.86 -10.23 -12.51
N GLN A 105 -12.08 -10.58 -13.53
CA GLN A 105 -12.51 -10.43 -14.92
C GLN A 105 -13.72 -11.32 -15.22
N LEU A 106 -13.76 -12.54 -14.71
CA LEU A 106 -14.89 -13.45 -14.85
C LEU A 106 -16.14 -12.90 -14.15
N GLU A 107 -16.02 -12.44 -12.91
CA GLU A 107 -17.14 -11.84 -12.17
C GLU A 107 -17.70 -10.61 -12.88
N GLN A 108 -16.85 -9.70 -13.32
CA GLN A 108 -17.30 -8.53 -14.08
C GLN A 108 -18.00 -8.91 -15.38
N VAL A 109 -17.55 -9.98 -16.05
CA VAL A 109 -18.18 -10.44 -17.28
C VAL A 109 -19.42 -11.29 -17.00
N LEU A 110 -19.64 -11.81 -15.79
CA LEU A 110 -20.85 -12.54 -15.41
C LEU A 110 -21.95 -11.62 -14.85
N ILE A 111 -21.58 -10.61 -14.05
CA ILE A 111 -22.52 -9.70 -13.37
C ILE A 111 -23.10 -8.67 -14.35
N VAL A 112 -22.31 -8.13 -15.27
CA VAL A 112 -22.79 -7.11 -16.23
C VAL A 112 -23.90 -7.66 -17.14
N PRO A 113 -23.79 -8.87 -17.73
CA PRO A 113 -24.84 -9.45 -18.54
C PRO A 113 -26.16 -9.70 -17.80
N SER A 114 -26.14 -10.20 -16.56
CA SER A 114 -27.39 -10.52 -15.84
C SER A 114 -28.23 -9.28 -15.55
N ALA A 115 -27.58 -8.18 -15.16
CA ALA A 115 -28.25 -6.91 -14.94
C ALA A 115 -28.83 -6.34 -16.25
N VAL A 116 -28.16 -6.55 -17.38
CA VAL A 116 -28.69 -6.11 -18.69
C VAL A 116 -29.84 -7.00 -19.14
N GLU A 117 -29.72 -8.32 -18.98
CA GLU A 117 -30.77 -9.27 -19.34
C GLU A 117 -32.05 -9.01 -18.55
N MET A 118 -31.94 -8.75 -17.24
CA MET A 118 -33.10 -8.40 -16.41
C MET A 118 -33.78 -7.12 -16.88
N GLN A 119 -33.01 -6.12 -17.30
CA GLN A 119 -33.56 -4.88 -17.86
C GLN A 119 -34.20 -5.10 -19.24
N LEU A 120 -33.68 -6.02 -20.06
CA LEU A 120 -34.22 -6.29 -21.39
C LEU A 120 -35.49 -7.15 -21.33
N VAL A 121 -35.56 -8.14 -20.44
CA VAL A 121 -36.78 -8.94 -20.22
C VAL A 121 -37.93 -8.05 -19.75
N ASN A 122 -37.65 -7.01 -18.96
CA ASN A 122 -38.69 -6.10 -18.47
C ASN A 122 -39.15 -5.02 -19.48
N ASN A 123 -38.56 -4.91 -20.68
CA ASN A 123 -39.01 -3.97 -21.72
C ASN A 123 -39.70 -4.76 -22.85
N ASP A 124 -41.04 -4.87 -22.77
CA ASP A 124 -41.90 -5.83 -23.48
C ASP A 124 -42.00 -5.76 -25.02
N ILE A 125 -41.17 -4.99 -25.74
CA ILE A 125 -41.21 -4.97 -27.22
C ILE A 125 -39.80 -5.04 -27.80
N LEU A 126 -39.39 -6.27 -28.16
CA LEU A 126 -38.13 -6.55 -28.85
C LEU A 126 -38.29 -6.33 -30.36
N THR A 127 -37.45 -5.48 -30.95
CA THR A 127 -37.34 -5.31 -32.41
C THR A 127 -36.69 -6.54 -33.08
N PHE A 128 -36.95 -6.77 -34.37
CA PHE A 128 -36.41 -7.91 -35.12
C PHE A 128 -34.86 -8.00 -35.09
N GLN A 129 -34.17 -6.86 -35.09
CA GLN A 129 -32.71 -6.85 -34.94
C GLN A 129 -32.26 -7.30 -33.54
N GLN A 130 -33.06 -7.01 -32.51
CA GLN A 130 -32.77 -7.42 -31.13
C GLN A 130 -33.01 -8.93 -30.95
N THR A 131 -34.04 -9.51 -31.56
CA THR A 131 -34.25 -10.97 -31.53
C THR A 131 -33.14 -11.73 -32.28
N GLN A 132 -32.61 -11.18 -33.39
CA GLN A 132 -31.44 -11.75 -34.07
C GLN A 132 -30.16 -11.66 -33.23
N LEU A 133 -29.96 -10.56 -32.51
CA LEU A 133 -28.83 -10.43 -31.57
C LEU A 133 -28.97 -11.39 -30.39
N LEU A 134 -30.20 -11.62 -29.91
CA LEU A 134 -30.50 -12.55 -28.82
C LEU A 134 -30.23 -14.01 -29.22
N SER A 135 -30.61 -14.43 -30.43
CA SER A 135 -30.33 -15.78 -30.91
C SER A 135 -28.82 -16.04 -31.06
N ARG A 136 -28.05 -15.03 -31.47
CA ARG A 136 -26.57 -15.09 -31.48
C ARG A 136 -25.98 -15.21 -30.08
N ILE A 137 -26.57 -14.56 -29.08
CA ILE A 137 -26.17 -14.71 -27.68
C ILE A 137 -26.42 -16.15 -27.20
N HIS A 138 -27.59 -16.72 -27.48
CA HIS A 138 -27.87 -18.12 -27.12
C HIS A 138 -26.93 -19.13 -27.77
N LEU A 139 -26.52 -18.92 -29.03
CA LEU A 139 -25.50 -19.74 -29.67
C LEU A 139 -24.15 -19.67 -28.96
N LEU A 140 -23.75 -18.47 -28.51
CA LEU A 140 -22.54 -18.30 -27.71
C LEU A 140 -22.66 -18.98 -26.34
N ASP A 141 -23.83 -18.95 -25.70
CA ASP A 141 -24.07 -19.63 -24.42
C ASP A 141 -23.95 -21.16 -24.57
N LEU A 142 -24.48 -21.72 -25.65
CA LEU A 142 -24.31 -23.15 -25.97
C LEU A 142 -22.85 -23.51 -26.23
N GLN A 143 -22.08 -22.62 -26.86
CA GLN A 143 -20.63 -22.81 -27.04
C GLN A 143 -19.87 -22.69 -25.71
N LEU A 144 -20.28 -21.77 -24.83
CA LEU A 144 -19.72 -21.60 -23.49
C LEU A 144 -19.92 -22.84 -22.60
N MET A 145 -21.06 -23.53 -22.72
CA MET A 145 -21.32 -24.77 -21.98
C MET A 145 -20.45 -25.95 -22.46
N LYS A 146 -20.05 -25.94 -23.73
CA LYS A 146 -19.26 -27.03 -24.33
C LYS A 146 -17.75 -26.84 -24.19
N MET A 147 -17.27 -25.62 -23.92
CA MET A 147 -15.85 -25.34 -23.82
C MET A 147 -15.29 -25.57 -22.40
N THR A 148 -14.28 -26.44 -22.31
CA THR A 148 -13.56 -26.77 -21.07
C THR A 148 -12.38 -25.83 -20.79
N THR A 149 -11.85 -25.15 -21.81
CA THR A 149 -10.65 -24.32 -21.67
C THR A 149 -10.98 -22.90 -21.18
N PRO A 150 -10.39 -22.43 -20.06
CA PRO A 150 -10.74 -21.15 -19.44
C PRO A 150 -10.42 -19.92 -20.31
N GLN A 151 -9.36 -19.99 -21.14
CA GLN A 151 -8.98 -18.89 -22.04
C GLN A 151 -10.01 -18.67 -23.16
N ASN A 152 -10.49 -19.75 -23.78
CA ASN A 152 -11.51 -19.66 -24.83
C ASN A 152 -12.86 -19.24 -24.25
N LYS A 153 -13.17 -19.67 -23.02
CA LYS A 153 -14.34 -19.22 -22.26
C LYS A 153 -14.31 -17.70 -22.05
N LEU A 154 -13.16 -17.13 -21.71
CA LEU A 154 -13.00 -15.68 -21.55
C LEU A 154 -13.23 -14.94 -22.87
N ALA A 155 -12.69 -15.43 -23.98
CA ALA A 155 -12.88 -14.82 -25.31
C ALA A 155 -14.36 -14.82 -25.74
N LEU A 156 -15.06 -15.96 -25.56
CA LEU A 156 -16.50 -16.06 -25.85
C LEU A 156 -17.35 -15.15 -24.94
N LEU A 157 -16.99 -15.06 -23.67
CA LEU A 157 -17.64 -14.17 -22.71
C LEU A 157 -17.44 -12.68 -23.09
N GLN A 158 -16.27 -12.30 -23.58
CA GLN A 158 -16.03 -10.96 -24.12
C GLN A 158 -16.88 -10.70 -25.38
N GLN A 159 -17.02 -11.70 -26.26
CA GLN A 159 -17.86 -11.60 -27.45
C GLN A 159 -19.34 -11.42 -27.09
N ARG A 160 -19.84 -12.19 -26.11
CA ARG A 160 -21.19 -12.02 -25.54
C ARG A 160 -21.39 -10.61 -24.99
N LYS A 161 -20.43 -10.09 -24.21
CA LYS A 161 -20.46 -8.72 -23.67
C LYS A 161 -20.54 -7.66 -24.78
N LYS A 162 -19.83 -7.84 -25.89
CA LYS A 162 -19.88 -6.93 -27.04
C LYS A 162 -21.26 -6.90 -27.69
N LEU A 163 -21.88 -8.05 -27.90
CA LEU A 163 -23.23 -8.15 -28.48
C LEU A 163 -24.29 -7.51 -27.57
N ILE A 164 -24.20 -7.74 -26.25
CA ILE A 164 -25.10 -7.12 -25.27
C ILE A 164 -24.97 -5.58 -25.28
N ARG A 165 -23.75 -5.05 -25.38
CA ARG A 165 -23.54 -3.59 -25.54
C ARG A 165 -24.17 -3.06 -26.82
N GLN A 166 -23.98 -3.75 -27.95
CA GLN A 166 -24.60 -3.37 -29.21
C GLN A 166 -26.13 -3.36 -29.11
N MET A 167 -26.72 -4.39 -28.48
CA MET A 167 -28.16 -4.46 -28.27
C MET A 167 -28.67 -3.28 -27.41
N ARG A 168 -27.93 -2.89 -26.36
CA ARG A 168 -28.24 -1.71 -25.53
C ARG A 168 -28.15 -0.40 -26.32
N GLU A 169 -27.12 -0.24 -27.13
CA GLU A 169 -26.96 0.96 -27.98
C GLU A 169 -28.10 1.07 -29.00
N THR A 170 -28.49 -0.03 -29.64
CA THR A 170 -29.64 -0.07 -30.57
C THR A 170 -30.94 0.24 -29.84
N ASN A 171 -31.16 -0.28 -28.63
CA ASN A 171 -32.34 0.03 -27.82
C ASN A 171 -32.39 1.52 -27.41
N ARG A 172 -31.25 2.09 -26.99
CA ARG A 172 -31.14 3.52 -26.67
C ARG A 172 -31.46 4.41 -27.88
N ARG A 173 -30.96 4.06 -29.07
CA ARG A 173 -31.26 4.77 -30.31
C ARG A 173 -32.74 4.66 -30.69
N ALA A 174 -33.33 3.48 -30.55
CA ALA A 174 -34.76 3.27 -30.80
C ALA A 174 -35.64 4.10 -29.86
N LYS A 175 -35.31 4.18 -28.56
CA LYS A 175 -36.02 5.06 -27.60
C LYS A 175 -35.88 6.54 -27.96
N GLN A 176 -34.69 7.00 -28.35
CA GLN A 176 -34.47 8.38 -28.78
C GLN A 176 -35.19 8.74 -30.09
N GLN A 177 -35.41 7.77 -30.98
CA GLN A 177 -36.19 7.98 -32.19
C GLN A 177 -37.70 7.94 -31.93
N GLY A 178 -38.17 7.16 -30.94
CA GLY A 178 -39.59 7.11 -30.56
C GLY A 178 -40.11 8.40 -29.92
N GLU A 179 -39.30 9.08 -29.10
CA GLU A 179 -39.69 10.35 -28.46
C GLU A 179 -39.77 11.54 -29.46
N GLY A 180 -39.22 11.41 -30.66
CA GLY A 180 -39.26 12.44 -31.70
C GLY A 180 -40.57 12.50 -32.50
N TYR A 181 -41.45 11.50 -32.38
CA TYR A 181 -42.72 11.44 -33.11
C TYR A 181 -43.95 11.79 -32.25
N GLU A 182 -43.77 12.10 -30.96
CA GLU A 182 -44.88 12.38 -30.04
C GLU A 182 -45.21 13.88 -29.89
N TYR A 183 -44.48 14.78 -30.56
CA TYR A 183 -44.73 16.25 -30.55
C TYR A 183 -44.88 16.85 -31.96
N SER A 184 -45.77 16.28 -32.77
CA SER A 184 -46.25 16.94 -33.99
C SER A 184 -47.70 16.56 -34.24
N ILE A 185 -48.59 17.11 -33.40
CA ILE A 185 -50.01 17.31 -33.70
C ILE A 185 -50.33 18.75 -33.31
#